data_AF-A0A359CC71-F1
#
_entry.id   AF-A0A359CC71-F1
#
_cell.length_a   1.000
_cell.length_b   1.000
_cell.length_c   1.000
_cell.angle_alpha   90.00
_cell.angle_beta   90.00
_cell.angle_gamma   90.00
#
_symmetry.space_group_name_H-M   'P 1'
#
loop_
_entity.id
_entity.type
_entity.pdbx_description
1 polymer ?
#
loop_
_entity_poly.entity_id
_entity_poly.type
_entity_poly.pdbx_seq_one_letter_code
_entity_poly.pdbx_strand_id
1 'polypeptide(L)' 'MLKLSRITVQAYLRAGRMKGVKIGKRWHVTDKNLRDFLSGDTGRESG' A
#
# COMPACT_ATOMS: atom_id res chain seq x y z
N MET A 1 14.29 -1.85 -9.62
CA MET A 1 13.15 -2.79 -9.61
C MET A 1 12.90 -3.19 -8.15
N LEU A 2 11.78 -2.82 -7.53
CA LEU A 2 11.49 -3.23 -6.15
C LEU A 2 11.32 -4.76 -6.12
N LYS A 3 12.06 -5.47 -5.27
CA LYS A 3 11.91 -6.93 -5.03
C LYS A 3 10.67 -7.23 -4.17
N LEU A 4 9.51 -6.69 -4.57
CA LEU A 4 8.25 -6.88 -3.86
C LEU A 4 7.33 -7.80 -4.64
N SER A 5 6.96 -8.91 -4.03
CA SER A 5 5.98 -9.81 -4.60
C SER A 5 4.60 -9.17 -4.61
N ARG A 6 3.75 -9.58 -5.55
CA ARG A 6 2.35 -9.17 -5.59
C ARG A 6 1.60 -9.51 -4.29
N ILE A 7 1.97 -10.64 -3.67
CA ILE A 7 1.39 -11.11 -2.41
C ILE A 7 1.69 -10.12 -1.29
N THR A 8 2.93 -9.64 -1.21
CA THR A 8 3.35 -8.67 -0.19
C THR A 8 2.59 -7.35 -0.33
N VAL A 9 2.42 -6.84 -1.56
CA VAL A 9 1.65 -5.62 -1.82
C VAL A 9 0.19 -5.80 -1.41
N GLN A 10 -0.42 -6.94 -1.73
CA GLN A 10 -1.78 -7.25 -1.28
C GLN A 10 -1.88 -7.36 0.24
N ALA A 11 -0.88 -7.92 0.91
CA ALA A 11 -0.83 -7.98 2.37
C ALA A 11 -0.80 -6.58 2.98
N TYR A 12 -0.04 -5.65 2.41
CA TYR A 12 -0.02 -4.25 2.87
C TYR A 12 -1.38 -3.56 2.71
N LEU A 13 -2.06 -3.80 1.59
CA LEU A 13 -3.39 -3.25 1.33
C LEU A 13 -4.43 -3.84 2.30
N ARG A 14 -4.39 -5.16 2.53
CA ARG A 14 -5.31 -5.84 3.46
C ARG A 14 -5.07 -5.45 4.92
N ALA A 15 -3.81 -5.24 5.31
CA ALA A 15 -3.44 -4.82 6.65
C ALA A 15 -3.64 -3.30 6.90
N GLY A 16 -4.13 -2.54 5.92
CA GLY A 16 -4.30 -1.09 6.03
C GLY A 16 -2.99 -0.29 6.03
N ARG A 17 -1.84 -0.94 5.81
CA ARG A 17 -0.51 -0.30 5.74
C ARG A 17 -0.35 0.55 4.48
N MET A 18 -1.07 0.21 3.42
CA MET A 18 -1.16 0.99 2.20
C MET A 18 -2.64 1.31 1.94
N LYS A 19 -2.97 2.59 1.77
CA LYS A 19 -4.35 3.02 1.51
C LYS A 19 -4.73 2.72 0.06
N GLY A 20 -5.62 1.76 -0.15
CA GLY A 20 -6.18 1.43 -1.46
C GLY A 20 -7.65 1.02 -1.37
N VAL A 21 -8.30 1.00 -2.52
CA VAL A 21 -9.71 0.60 -2.67
C VAL A 21 -9.77 -0.68 -3.49
N LYS A 22 -10.61 -1.63 -3.05
CA LYS A 22 -10.87 -2.85 -3.81
C LYS A 22 -12.02 -2.61 -4.79
N ILE A 23 -11.75 -2.76 -6.08
CA ILE A 23 -12.75 -2.64 -7.14
C ILE A 23 -12.81 -4.00 -7.85
N GLY A 24 -13.93 -4.71 -7.67
CA GLY A 24 -14.07 -6.10 -8.11
C GLY A 24 -12.99 -7.02 -7.51
N LYS A 25 -12.21 -7.66 -8.38
CA LYS A 25 -11.12 -8.58 -7.98
C LYS A 25 -9.75 -7.90 -7.87
N ARG A 26 -9.65 -6.59 -8.12
CA ARG A 26 -8.38 -5.85 -8.17
C ARG A 26 -8.32 -4.80 -7.07
N TRP A 27 -7.10 -4.53 -6.61
CA TRP A 27 -6.82 -3.43 -5.72
C TRP A 27 -6.33 -2.24 -6.55
N HIS A 28 -6.85 -1.07 -6.23
CA HIS A 28 -6.51 0.20 -6.85
C HIS A 28 -5.96 1.14 -5.78
N VAL A 29 -4.85 1.79 -6.09
CA VAL A 29 -4.15 2.73 -5.20
C VAL A 29 -4.01 4.03 -5.97
N THR A 30 -4.34 5.14 -5.34
CA THR A 30 -4.11 6.46 -5.95
C THR A 30 -2.63 6.76 -6.00
N ASP A 31 -2.18 7.53 -6.99
CA ASP A 31 -0.77 7.93 -7.10
C ASP A 31 -0.27 8.61 -5.81
N LYS A 32 -1.10 9.46 -5.22
CA LYS A 32 -0.82 10.09 -3.91
C LYS A 32 -0.56 9.06 -2.82
N ASN A 33 -1.48 8.11 -2.59
CA ASN A 33 -1.32 7.12 -1.52
C ASN A 33 -0.10 6.20 -1.76
N LEU A 34 0.22 5.95 -3.03
CA LEU A 34 1.43 5.19 -3.38
C LEU A 34 2.70 5.98 -3.05
N ARG A 35 2.73 7.28 -3.37
CA ARG A 35 3.85 8.16 -3.01
C ARG A 35 4.02 8.30 -1.51
N ASP A 36 2.93 8.52 -0.78
CA ASP A 36 2.93 8.62 0.68
C ASP A 36 3.49 7.32 1.31
N PHE A 37 3.06 6.16 0.81
CA PHE A 37 3.58 4.86 1.23
C PHE A 37 5.07 4.68 0.95
N LEU A 38 5.54 5.03 -0.25
CA LEU A 38 6.94 4.88 -0.64
C LEU A 38 7.86 5.88 0.08
N SER A 39 7.33 7.04 0.45
CA SER A 39 8.06 8.07 1.19
C SER A 39 8.17 7.77 2.69
N GLY A 40 7.53 6.69 3.16
CA GLY A 40 7.49 6.33 4.58
C GLY A 40 6.49 7.14 5.40
N ASP A 41 5.73 8.04 4.77
CA ASP A 41 4.74 8.90 5.40
C ASP A 41 3.39 8.16 5.57
N THR A 42 3.47 6.94 6.09
CA THR A 42 2.33 6.05 6.29
C THR A 42 2.02 5.90 7.76
N GLY A 43 1.79 7.03 8.44
CA GLY A 43 1.08 7.11 9.73
C GLY A 43 1.44 6.03 10.74
N ARG A 44 2.69 5.56 10.72
CA ARG A 44 3.19 4.55 11.66
C ARG A 44 3.80 5.38 12.76
N GLU A 45 3.07 5.47 13.85
CA GLU A 45 3.59 5.90 15.13
C GLU A 45 4.92 5.15 15.34
N SER A 46 6.01 5.89 15.29
CA SER A 46 7.28 5.50 15.88
C SER A 46 7.02 5.38 17.38
N GLY A 47 6.68 4.17 17.83
CA GLY A 47 6.70 3.76 19.23
C GLY A 47 7.87 2.83 19.45
#